data_AF-A0A0F9TUD8-F1
#
_entry.id   AF-A0A0F9TUD8-F1
#
_cell.length_a   1.000
_cell.length_b   1.000
_cell.length_c   1.000
_cell.angle_alpha   90.00
_cell.angle_beta   90.00
_cell.angle_gamma   90.00
#
_symmetry.space_group_name_H-M   'P 1'
#
loop_
_entity.id
_entity.type
_entity.pdbx_description
1 polymer ?
#
loop_
_entity_poly.entity_id
_entity_poly.type
_entity_poly.pdbx_seq_one_letter_code
_entity_poly.pdbx_strand_id
1 'polypeptide(L)' 'AKARFEHDWADQGPIPFTISIGIAPCFKEDAAVEYALKRADLALYGAKQDGRNRVKVWSRMPEAEASGELPDGEVRQAS' A
#
# COMPACT_ATOMS: atom_id res chain seq x y z
N ALA A 1 28.04 -9.66 -28.02
CA ALA A 1 28.50 -10.14 -26.70
C ALA A 1 27.28 -10.27 -25.78
N LYS A 2 26.87 -11.49 -25.41
CA LYS A 2 25.82 -11.72 -24.40
C LYS A 2 26.50 -11.91 -23.06
N ALA A 3 26.18 -11.07 -22.07
CA ALA A 3 26.68 -11.26 -20.71
C ALA A 3 26.07 -12.55 -20.12
N ARG A 4 26.92 -13.45 -19.63
CA ARG A 4 26.53 -14.64 -18.89
C ARG A 4 26.11 -14.20 -17.48
N PHE A 5 24.86 -14.44 -17.12
CA PHE A 5 24.36 -14.28 -15.74
C PHE A 5 24.45 -15.63 -15.01
N GLU A 6 25.61 -16.28 -15.06
CA GLU A 6 25.90 -17.43 -14.21
C GLU A 6 26.34 -16.87 -12.85
N HIS A 7 25.45 -16.92 -11.85
CA HIS A 7 25.76 -16.54 -10.48
C HIS A 7 25.59 -17.77 -9.59
N ASP A 8 26.68 -18.15 -8.91
CA ASP A 8 26.69 -19.28 -7.99
C ASP A 8 26.13 -18.85 -6.64
N TRP A 9 24.81 -19.01 -6.48
CA TRP A 9 24.08 -18.66 -5.27
C TRP A 9 24.26 -19.68 -4.14
N ALA A 10 24.84 -20.86 -4.41
CA ALA A 10 24.88 -21.97 -3.46
C ALA A 10 25.81 -21.70 -2.27
N ASP A 11 26.89 -20.95 -2.48
CA ASP A 11 27.94 -20.73 -1.47
C ASP A 11 27.74 -19.48 -0.60
N GLN A 12 26.71 -18.67 -0.85
CA GLN A 12 26.57 -17.33 -0.24
C GLN A 12 25.54 -17.24 0.90
N GLY A 13 24.92 -18.36 1.30
CA GLY A 13 23.89 -18.38 2.33
C GLY A 13 22.59 -17.68 1.89
N PRO A 14 21.53 -17.71 2.73
CA PRO A 14 20.24 -17.12 2.38
C PRO A 14 20.32 -15.58 2.32
N ILE A 15 19.78 -15.00 1.25
CA ILE A 15 19.64 -13.54 1.12
C ILE A 15 18.40 -13.09 1.89
N PRO A 16 18.52 -12.26 2.94
CA PRO A 16 17.36 -11.73 3.64
C PRO A 16 16.66 -10.69 2.76
N PHE A 17 15.37 -10.88 2.51
CA PHE A 17 14.54 -9.90 1.82
C PHE A 17 13.20 -9.76 2.52
N THR A 18 12.54 -8.63 2.25
CA THR A 18 11.20 -8.33 2.78
C THR A 18 10.27 -7.96 1.64
N ILE A 19 8.97 -8.04 1.90
CA ILE A 19 7.94 -7.64 0.94
C ILE A 19 7.12 -6.49 1.51
N SER A 20 6.64 -5.62 0.63
CA SER A 20 5.59 -4.64 0.93
C SER A 20 4.34 -5.11 0.23
N ILE A 21 3.19 -5.02 0.89
CA ILE A 21 1.93 -5.59 0.39
C ILE A 21 0.86 -4.50 0.42
N GLY A 22 0.17 -4.33 -0.70
CA GLY A 22 -1.06 -3.55 -0.78
C GLY A 22 -2.26 -4.48 -0.93
N ILE A 23 -3.27 -4.32 -0.08
CA ILE A 23 -4.51 -5.12 -0.11
C ILE A 23 -5.65 -4.18 -0.44
N ALA A 24 -6.56 -4.57 -1.33
CA ALA A 24 -7.79 -3.84 -1.58
C ALA A 24 -8.97 -4.80 -1.77
N PRO A 25 -10.19 -4.40 -1.33
CA PRO A 25 -11.40 -5.14 -1.66
C PRO A 25 -11.72 -5.05 -3.16
N CYS A 26 -12.24 -6.14 -3.71
CA CYS A 26 -12.99 -6.14 -4.97
C CYS A 26 -14.44 -5.82 -4.63
N PHE A 27 -14.97 -4.73 -5.18
CA PHE A 27 -16.35 -4.32 -4.98
C PHE A 27 -17.24 -4.88 -6.09
N LYS A 28 -18.53 -5.05 -5.79
CA LYS A 28 -19.51 -5.50 -6.81
C LYS A 28 -19.71 -4.44 -7.89
N GLU A 29 -19.49 -3.17 -7.54
CA GLU A 29 -19.64 -2.00 -8.39
C GLU A 29 -18.42 -1.75 -9.27
N ASP A 30 -17.34 -2.53 -9.12
CA ASP A 30 -16.19 -2.43 -10.00
C ASP A 30 -16.59 -2.83 -11.42
N ALA A 31 -16.48 -1.90 -12.36
CA ALA A 31 -16.75 -2.17 -13.77
C ALA A 31 -15.76 -3.17 -14.38
N ALA A 32 -14.59 -3.37 -13.74
CA ALA A 32 -13.54 -4.29 -14.17
C ALA A 32 -12.55 -4.59 -13.02
N VAL A 33 -11.79 -5.68 -13.12
CA VAL A 33 -10.82 -6.11 -12.10
C VAL A 33 -9.68 -5.10 -11.89
N GLU A 34 -9.35 -4.34 -12.93
CA GLU A 34 -8.31 -3.32 -12.95
C GLU A 34 -8.55 -2.24 -11.91
N TYR A 35 -9.80 -1.96 -11.54
CA TYR A 35 -10.13 -1.00 -10.49
C TYR A 35 -9.69 -1.49 -9.11
N ALA A 36 -9.92 -2.77 -8.79
CA ALA A 36 -9.43 -3.37 -7.55
C ALA A 36 -7.90 -3.47 -7.54
N LEU A 37 -7.29 -3.84 -8.67
CA LEU A 37 -5.83 -3.87 -8.81
C LEU A 37 -5.20 -2.48 -8.61
N LYS A 38 -5.80 -1.42 -9.18
CA LYS A 38 -5.33 -0.05 -9.00
C LYS A 38 -5.39 0.39 -7.53
N ARG A 39 -6.46 0.03 -6.80
CA ARG A 39 -6.55 0.30 -5.35
C ARG A 39 -5.48 -0.45 -4.55
N ALA A 40 -5.25 -1.72 -4.88
CA ALA A 40 -4.21 -2.52 -4.24
C ALA A 40 -2.81 -1.95 -4.52
N ASP A 41 -2.53 -1.51 -5.74
CA ASP A 41 -1.26 -0.86 -6.12
C ASP A 41 -1.06 0.47 -5.38
N LEU A 42 -2.10 1.29 -5.22
CA LEU A 42 -2.03 2.51 -4.40
C LEU A 42 -1.69 2.20 -2.94
N ALA A 43 -2.30 1.17 -2.35
CA ALA A 43 -1.96 0.74 -1.00
C ALA A 43 -0.51 0.22 -0.91
N LEU A 44 -0.06 -0.55 -1.91
CA LEU A 44 1.31 -1.05 -2.01
C LEU A 44 2.32 0.10 -2.11
N TYR A 45 2.00 1.11 -2.92
CA TYR A 45 2.81 2.31 -3.04
C TYR A 45 2.93 3.02 -1.69
N GLY A 46 1.82 3.19 -0.97
CA GLY A 46 1.84 3.70 0.40
C GLY A 46 2.67 2.86 1.36
N ALA A 47 2.65 1.52 1.25
CA ALA A 47 3.48 0.65 2.08
C ALA A 47 4.98 0.86 1.80
N LYS A 48 5.35 1.09 0.53
CA LYS A 48 6.72 1.41 0.13
C LYS A 48 7.18 2.76 0.65
N GLN A 49 6.32 3.79 0.60
CA GLN A 49 6.63 5.13 1.10
C GLN A 49 6.79 5.18 2.61
N ASP A 50 5.98 4.43 3.35
CA ASP A 50 6.01 4.43 4.82
C ASP A 50 7.14 3.60 5.43
N GLY A 51 8.09 3.11 4.63
CA GLY A 51 9.26 2.37 5.11
C GLY A 51 9.27 0.88 4.79
N ARG A 52 8.45 0.42 3.84
CA ARG A 52 8.44 -0.97 3.34
C ARG A 52 8.13 -1.99 4.45
N ASN A 53 8.42 -3.28 4.19
CA ASN A 53 8.24 -4.42 5.11
C ASN A 53 6.93 -4.36 5.92
N ARG A 54 5.81 -4.13 5.22
CA ARG A 54 4.50 -3.95 5.86
C ARG A 54 3.36 -4.20 4.88
N VAL A 55 2.19 -4.38 5.46
CA VAL A 55 0.90 -4.43 4.76
C VAL A 55 0.23 -3.06 4.90
N LYS A 56 -0.28 -2.52 3.80
CA LYS A 56 -1.30 -1.46 3.84
C LYS A 56 -2.58 -1.96 3.20
N VAL A 57 -3.69 -1.68 3.87
CA VAL A 57 -5.03 -1.96 3.35
C VAL A 57 -5.55 -0.66 2.74
N TRP A 58 -6.03 -0.73 1.50
CA TRP A 58 -6.75 0.37 0.88
C TRP A 58 -8.03 0.63 1.68
N SER A 59 -8.21 1.87 2.11
CA SER A 59 -9.45 2.36 2.68
C SER A 59 -10.12 3.30 1.69
N ARG A 60 -11.43 3.11 1.47
CA ARG A 60 -12.25 4.20 0.93
C ARG A 60 -12.14 5.33 1.95
N MET A 61 -11.78 6.54 1.53
CA MET A 61 -12.01 7.69 2.42
C MET A 61 -13.47 7.62 2.85
N PRO A 62 -13.80 7.67 4.15
CA PRO A 62 -15.19 7.71 4.56
C PRO A 62 -15.83 8.92 3.88
N GLU A 63 -17.02 8.74 3.32
CA GLU A 63 -17.79 9.78 2.61
C GLU A 63 -18.14 11.01 3.48
N ALA A 64 -17.67 11.05 4.73
CA ALA A 64 -17.91 12.10 5.70
C ALA A 64 -17.10 13.40 5.48
N GLU A 65 -16.13 13.43 4.55
CA GLU A 65 -15.38 14.67 4.22
C GLU A 65 -15.72 15.22 2.82
N ALA A 66 -16.77 14.71 2.18
CA ALA A 66 -17.28 15.23 0.91
C ALA A 66 -18.39 16.30 1.08
N SER A 67 -18.82 16.59 2.31
CA SER A 67 -19.54 17.82 2.67
C SER A 67 -18.58 18.67 3.49
N GLY A 68 -18.21 19.85 2.98
CA GLY A 68 -17.31 20.77 3.65
C GLY A 68 -17.90 21.39 4.92
N GLU A 69 -18.09 20.59 5.96
CA GLU A 69 -18.12 21.06 7.34
C GLU A 69 -16.79 20.67 7.98
N LEU A 70 -15.95 21.68 8.22
CA LEU A 70 -14.83 21.55 9.13
C LEU A 70 -15.37 21.09 10.48
N PRO A 71 -14.73 20.13 11.18
CA PRO A 71 -15.08 19.85 12.57
C PRO A 71 -14.84 21.12 13.39
N ASP A 72 -15.94 21.76 13.77
CA ASP A 72 -15.96 22.87 14.72
C ASP A 72 -15.33 22.40 16.03
N GLY A 73 -14.39 23.20 16.53
CA GLY A 73 -13.99 23.17 17.93
C GLY A 73 -12.84 22.24 18.27
N GLU A 74 -11.64 22.72 18.00
CA GLU A 74 -10.51 22.78 18.95
C GLU A 74 -10.83 22.19 20.34
N VAL A 75 -10.44 20.93 20.58
CA VAL A 75 -10.38 20.36 21.92
C VAL A 75 -9.23 21.05 22.65
N ARG A 76 -9.55 22.07 23.44
CA ARG A 76 -8.61 22.59 24.43
C ARG A 76 -8.37 21.54 25.50
N GLN A 77 -7.21 20.88 25.45
CA GLN A 77 -6.55 20.35 26.65
C GLN A 77 -5.61 21.42 27.19
N ALA A 78 -5.76 21.78 28.47
CA ALA A 78 -4.68 21.78 29.46
C ALA A 78 -5.13 22.48 30.77
N SER A 79 -5.00 21.70 31.86
CA SER A 79 -4.68 22.06 33.25
C SER A 79 -5.45 23.16 33.98
#